data_AF-A0A024EKT2-F1
#
_entry.id   AF-A0A024EKT2-F1
#
_cell.length_a   1.000
_cell.length_b   1.000
_cell.length_c   1.000
_cell.angle_alpha   90.00
_cell.angle_beta   90.00
_cell.angle_gamma   90.00
#
_symmetry.space_group_name_H-M   'P 1'
#
loop_
_entity.id
_entity.type
_entity.pdbx_description
1 polymer ?
#
loop_
_entity_poly.entity_id
_entity_poly.type
_entity_poly.pdbx_seq_one_letter_code
_entity_poly.pdbx_strand_id
1 'polypeptide(L)'
;MSVSQSLRPARVAVFTIRNDVMKHDYPEYPSVLATVEPSLYMEAIDALEGVRQVFCDGETIMLPEAEMQAVEMLRSNFNASVVYGQAKDYEFATKAYAQAVPLELLRLGQAVHHITGQSADEMVRSALEQPSATLLSWSALYRSSMLFN
;
A
#
# COMPACT_ATOMS: atom_id res chain seq x y z
N MET A 1 32.81 -35.54 -37.85
CA MET A 1 32.37 -34.67 -36.74
C MET A 1 31.53 -33.55 -37.31
N SER A 2 30.20 -33.64 -37.19
CA SER A 2 29.26 -32.52 -37.33
C SER A 2 28.02 -32.91 -36.55
N VAL A 3 27.81 -32.26 -35.41
CA VAL A 3 26.63 -32.45 -34.54
C VAL A 3 25.60 -31.42 -34.96
N SER A 4 24.52 -31.87 -35.58
CA SER A 4 23.33 -31.04 -35.85
C SER A 4 22.60 -30.78 -34.53
N GLN A 5 22.67 -29.55 -34.02
CA GLN A 5 21.88 -29.12 -32.88
C GLN A 5 20.44 -28.86 -33.32
N SER A 6 19.53 -29.66 -32.76
CA SER A 6 18.08 -29.51 -32.86
C SER A 6 17.63 -28.29 -32.05
N LEU A 7 17.22 -27.23 -32.76
CA LEU A 7 16.52 -26.07 -32.20
C LEU A 7 15.09 -26.49 -31.83
N ARG A 8 14.82 -26.63 -30.53
CA ARG A 8 13.45 -26.76 -30.02
C ARG A 8 12.76 -25.40 -30.14
N PRO A 9 11.50 -25.32 -30.60
CA PRO A 9 10.75 -24.07 -30.56
C PRO A 9 10.50 -23.67 -29.10
N ALA A 10 10.85 -22.42 -28.77
CA ALA A 10 10.56 -21.79 -27.50
C ALA A 10 9.04 -21.85 -27.27
N ARG A 11 8.62 -22.61 -26.25
CA ARG A 11 7.27 -22.50 -25.71
C ARG A 11 7.16 -21.09 -25.13
N VAL A 12 6.44 -20.23 -25.83
CA VAL A 12 5.93 -18.98 -25.27
C VAL A 12 5.01 -19.39 -24.12
N ALA A 13 5.54 -19.35 -22.91
CA ALA A 13 4.71 -19.34 -21.72
C ALA A 13 3.94 -18.03 -21.78
N VAL A 14 2.70 -18.11 -22.27
CA VAL A 14 1.71 -17.07 -22.02
C VAL A 14 1.52 -17.09 -20.51
N PHE A 15 2.27 -16.23 -19.82
CA PHE A 15 1.99 -15.90 -18.43
C PHE A 15 0.66 -15.17 -18.47
N THR A 16 -0.43 -15.93 -18.35
CA THR A 16 -1.68 -15.42 -17.84
C THR A 16 -1.31 -14.67 -16.56
N ILE A 17 -1.37 -13.34 -16.62
CA ILE A 17 -1.30 -12.47 -15.44
C ILE A 17 -2.42 -12.99 -14.57
N ARG A 18 -2.07 -13.81 -13.58
CA ARG A 18 -2.98 -14.10 -12.48
C ARG A 18 -3.30 -12.71 -11.93
N ASN A 19 -4.58 -12.42 -11.87
CA ASN A 19 -5.12 -11.29 -11.12
C ASN A 19 -4.71 -11.53 -9.66
N ASP A 20 -3.44 -11.30 -9.34
CA ASP A 20 -2.99 -11.13 -7.98
C ASP A 20 -3.81 -9.97 -7.48
N VAL A 21 -4.72 -10.27 -6.55
CA VAL A 21 -5.50 -9.30 -5.80
C VAL A 21 -4.55 -8.17 -5.46
N MET A 22 -4.74 -7.01 -6.09
CA MET A 22 -3.84 -5.85 -6.01
C MET A 22 -3.57 -5.56 -4.54
N LYS A 23 -2.46 -6.09 -4.03
CA LYS A 23 -2.06 -5.92 -2.64
C LYS A 23 -1.84 -4.42 -2.51
N HIS A 24 -2.57 -3.78 -1.60
CA HIS A 24 -2.38 -2.37 -1.37
C HIS A 24 -0.94 -2.16 -0.93
N ASP A 25 -0.23 -1.29 -1.65
CA ASP A 25 1.17 -0.96 -1.34
C ASP A 25 1.28 -0.10 -0.06
N TYR A 26 0.14 0.40 0.47
CA TYR A 26 0.08 1.36 1.58
C TYR A 26 -0.94 0.94 2.64
N PRO A 27 -0.66 1.21 3.93
CA PRO A 27 -1.66 1.10 5.00
C PRO A 27 -2.87 2.02 4.77
N GLU A 28 -4.07 1.53 5.10
CA GLU A 28 -5.33 2.29 5.00
C GLU A 28 -5.38 3.38 6.08
N TYR A 29 -5.62 4.63 5.71
CA TYR A 29 -5.93 5.70 6.67
C TYR A 29 -7.45 5.87 6.86
N PRO A 30 -7.97 5.92 8.09
CA PRO A 30 -7.25 5.78 9.36
C PRO A 30 -7.00 4.31 9.73
N SER A 31 -5.84 4.05 10.32
CA SER A 31 -5.43 2.74 10.84
C SER A 31 -5.37 2.72 12.36
N VAL A 32 -5.47 1.52 12.93
CA VAL A 32 -5.09 1.19 14.30
C VAL A 32 -3.70 0.57 14.29
N LEU A 33 -2.82 1.04 15.16
CA LEU A 33 -1.59 0.35 15.53
C LEU A 33 -1.85 -0.47 16.80
N ALA A 34 -1.66 -1.78 16.70
CA ALA A 34 -1.81 -2.73 17.79
C ALA A 34 -0.43 -3.29 18.18
N THR A 35 -0.18 -3.35 19.48
CA THR A 35 1.03 -3.96 20.06
C THR A 35 0.61 -5.07 21.01
N VAL A 36 1.13 -6.27 20.78
CA VAL A 36 0.89 -7.47 21.59
C VAL A 36 2.18 -7.90 22.28
N GLU A 37 2.10 -8.84 23.22
CA GLU A 37 3.31 -9.45 23.78
C GLU A 37 4.09 -10.20 22.67
N PRO A 38 5.42 -10.08 22.61
CA PRO A 38 6.23 -10.68 21.54
C PRO A 38 6.05 -12.21 21.40
N SER A 39 5.78 -12.91 22.51
CA SER A 39 5.49 -14.35 22.53
C SER A 39 4.19 -14.72 21.80
N LEU A 40 3.23 -13.79 21.75
CA LEU A 40 1.91 -13.99 21.14
C LEU A 40 1.83 -13.39 19.73
N TYR A 41 2.86 -12.70 19.26
CA TYR A 41 2.84 -11.95 18.00
C TYR A 41 2.47 -12.83 16.79
N MET A 42 3.08 -14.01 16.68
CA MET A 42 2.79 -14.92 15.56
C MET A 42 1.36 -15.47 15.63
N GLU A 43 0.88 -15.82 16.82
CA GLU A 43 -0.50 -16.29 17.02
C GLU A 43 -1.53 -15.19 16.71
N ALA A 44 -1.20 -13.94 17.07
CA ALA A 44 -2.03 -12.78 16.75
C ALA A 44 -2.10 -12.52 15.24
N ILE A 45 -0.99 -12.69 14.50
CA ILE A 45 -0.98 -12.59 13.05
C ILE A 45 -1.82 -13.70 12.41
N ASP A 46 -1.68 -14.94 12.87
CA ASP A 46 -2.44 -16.07 12.35
C ASP A 46 -3.95 -15.87 12.57
N ALA A 47 -4.34 -15.28 13.71
CA ALA A 47 -5.73 -14.95 14.01
C ALA A 47 -6.31 -13.84 13.11
N LEU A 48 -5.47 -13.08 12.41
CA LEU A 48 -5.88 -12.04 11.45
C LEU A 48 -5.98 -12.56 10.02
N GLU A 49 -5.87 -13.88 9.80
CA GLU A 49 -6.09 -14.47 8.48
C GLU A 49 -7.48 -14.08 7.94
N GLY A 50 -7.50 -13.51 6.74
CA GLY A 50 -8.73 -13.01 6.09
C GLY A 50 -9.10 -11.57 6.42
N VAL A 51 -8.41 -10.91 7.38
CA VAL A 51 -8.56 -9.47 7.61
C VAL A 51 -7.84 -8.71 6.48
N ARG A 52 -8.51 -7.69 5.94
CA ARG A 52 -7.95 -6.90 4.83
C ARG A 52 -6.85 -5.97 5.33
N GLN A 53 -5.88 -5.70 4.45
CA GLN A 53 -4.89 -4.64 4.61
C GLN A 53 -4.16 -4.63 5.97
N VAL A 54 -3.80 -5.82 6.46
CA VAL A 54 -2.96 -5.95 7.65
C VAL A 54 -1.49 -5.74 7.27
N PHE A 55 -0.81 -4.85 7.98
CA PHE A 55 0.61 -4.55 7.84
C PHE A 55 1.33 -4.93 9.13
N CYS A 56 2.40 -5.71 9.01
CA CYS A 56 3.15 -6.25 10.14
C CYS A 56 4.64 -5.93 9.94
N ASP A 57 5.31 -5.41 10.96
CA ASP A 57 6.74 -5.05 10.90
C ASP A 57 7.65 -5.94 11.77
N GLY A 58 7.07 -6.89 12.51
CA GLY A 58 7.76 -7.78 13.44
C GLY A 58 7.55 -7.42 14.91
N GLU A 59 7.01 -6.23 15.19
CA GLU A 59 6.79 -5.72 16.55
C GLU A 59 5.35 -5.23 16.73
N THR A 60 4.80 -4.61 15.69
CA THR A 60 3.47 -4.01 15.67
C THR A 60 2.65 -4.53 14.51
N ILE A 61 1.33 -4.49 14.72
CA ILE A 61 0.33 -4.87 13.74
C ILE A 61 -0.49 -3.63 13.43
N MET A 62 -0.54 -3.24 12.17
CA MET A 62 -1.35 -2.14 11.69
C MET A 62 -2.51 -2.67 10.85
N LEU A 63 -3.72 -2.23 11.14
CA LEU A 63 -4.93 -2.63 10.44
C LEU A 63 -5.90 -1.46 10.29
N PRO A 64 -6.78 -1.45 9.27
CA PRO A 64 -7.74 -0.36 9.10
C PRO A 64 -8.67 -0.22 10.31
N GLU A 65 -9.02 1.00 10.70
CA GLU A 65 -10.01 1.24 11.76
C GLU A 65 -11.39 0.64 11.43
N ALA A 66 -11.70 0.50 10.14
CA ALA A 66 -12.93 -0.14 9.68
C ALA A 66 -13.03 -1.63 10.06
N GLU A 67 -11.90 -2.31 10.32
CA GLU A 67 -11.84 -3.71 10.72
C GLU A 67 -12.06 -3.87 12.24
N MET A 68 -13.16 -3.28 12.75
CA MET A 68 -13.45 -3.22 14.19
C MET A 68 -13.45 -4.58 14.89
N GLN A 69 -13.92 -5.64 14.21
CA GLN A 69 -13.94 -6.99 14.77
C GLN A 69 -12.53 -7.52 15.00
N ALA A 70 -11.60 -7.25 14.07
CA ALA A 70 -10.21 -7.65 14.19
C ALA A 70 -9.50 -6.86 15.30
N VAL A 71 -9.77 -5.54 15.39
CA VAL A 71 -9.24 -4.69 16.46
C VAL A 71 -9.67 -5.19 17.84
N GLU A 72 -10.96 -5.46 18.03
CA GLU A 72 -11.49 -5.94 19.31
C GLU A 72 -11.03 -7.36 19.65
N MET A 73 -10.81 -8.20 18.63
CA MET A 73 -10.21 -9.53 18.80
C MET A 73 -8.77 -9.43 19.32
N LEU A 74 -7.94 -8.55 18.75
CA LEU A 74 -6.58 -8.30 19.23
C LEU A 74 -6.57 -7.80 20.68
N ARG A 75 -7.47 -6.88 21.02
CA ARG A 75 -7.59 -6.36 22.40
C ARG A 75 -8.02 -7.43 23.39
N SER A 76 -9.03 -8.22 23.04
CA SER A 76 -9.67 -9.15 23.99
C SER A 76 -8.90 -10.44 24.15
N ASN A 77 -8.41 -11.02 23.05
CA ASN A 77 -7.81 -12.35 23.04
C ASN A 77 -6.29 -12.29 23.23
N PHE A 78 -5.65 -11.20 22.79
CA PHE A 78 -4.20 -11.03 22.81
C PHE A 78 -3.74 -9.88 23.71
N ASN A 79 -4.66 -9.26 24.46
CA ASN A 79 -4.40 -8.14 25.36
C ASN A 79 -3.64 -6.98 24.67
N ALA A 80 -3.95 -6.74 23.38
CA ALA A 80 -3.24 -5.75 22.59
C ALA A 80 -3.46 -4.32 23.13
N SER A 81 -2.38 -3.55 23.24
CA SER A 81 -2.46 -2.09 23.33
C SER A 81 -2.76 -1.52 21.95
N VAL A 82 -3.73 -0.61 21.86
CA VAL A 82 -4.18 -0.04 20.56
C VAL A 82 -4.06 1.48 20.54
N VAL A 83 -3.62 2.01 19.41
CA VAL A 83 -3.55 3.46 19.12
C VAL A 83 -4.27 3.72 17.81
N TYR A 84 -5.28 4.60 17.85
CA TYR A 84 -6.11 4.98 16.69
C TYR A 84 -5.50 6.17 15.93
N GLY A 85 -6.02 6.45 14.73
CA GLY A 85 -5.68 7.60 13.88
C GLY A 85 -4.35 7.48 13.16
N GLN A 86 -3.82 6.26 13.01
CA GLN A 86 -2.52 5.97 12.43
C GLN A 86 -2.56 5.96 10.90
N ALA A 87 -1.40 5.84 10.27
CA ALA A 87 -1.22 5.86 8.81
C ALA A 87 -1.55 7.21 8.12
N LYS A 88 -1.52 8.33 8.84
CA LYS A 88 -1.84 9.66 8.28
C LYS A 88 -0.99 10.03 7.06
N ASP A 89 0.27 9.61 7.01
CA ASP A 89 1.16 9.85 5.87
C ASP A 89 0.65 9.20 4.57
N TYR A 90 -0.23 8.21 4.68
CA TYR A 90 -0.88 7.48 3.58
C TYR A 90 -2.33 7.91 3.32
N GLU A 91 -2.78 9.03 3.91
CA GLU A 91 -4.13 9.57 3.69
C GLU A 91 -4.41 9.80 2.19
N PHE A 92 -3.44 10.37 1.46
CA PHE A 92 -3.55 10.55 0.02
C PHE A 92 -3.71 9.21 -0.71
N ALA A 93 -2.79 8.25 -0.50
CA ALA A 93 -2.83 6.96 -1.17
C ALA A 93 -4.16 6.22 -0.91
N THR A 94 -4.66 6.28 0.33
CA THR A 94 -5.94 5.67 0.71
C THR A 94 -7.10 6.28 -0.06
N LYS A 95 -7.22 7.61 -0.07
CA LYS A 95 -8.29 8.31 -0.79
C LYS A 95 -8.18 8.15 -2.30
N ALA A 96 -6.97 8.19 -2.84
CA ALA A 96 -6.69 8.02 -4.26
C ALA A 96 -7.11 6.61 -4.73
N TYR A 97 -6.79 5.58 -3.94
CA TYR A 97 -7.22 4.22 -4.23
C TYR A 97 -8.75 4.09 -4.22
N ALA A 98 -9.40 4.59 -3.17
CA ALA A 98 -10.86 4.52 -3.03
C ALA A 98 -11.62 5.19 -4.19
N GLN A 99 -11.01 6.22 -4.82
CA GLN A 99 -11.56 6.94 -5.96
C GLN A 99 -11.01 6.44 -7.32
N ALA A 100 -10.32 5.31 -7.35
CA ALA A 100 -9.78 4.68 -8.55
C ALA A 100 -8.85 5.60 -9.38
N VAL A 101 -8.05 6.44 -8.70
CA VAL A 101 -6.97 7.21 -9.34
C VAL A 101 -6.00 6.24 -10.04
N PRO A 102 -5.53 6.55 -11.27
CA PRO A 102 -4.58 5.69 -11.96
C PRO A 102 -3.34 5.37 -11.11
N LEU A 103 -2.91 4.11 -11.08
CA LEU A 103 -1.84 3.61 -10.20
C LEU A 103 -0.54 4.41 -10.33
N GLU A 104 -0.18 4.85 -11.54
CA GLU A 104 1.00 5.68 -11.78
C GLU A 104 0.92 7.02 -11.03
N LEU A 105 -0.23 7.70 -11.12
CA LEU A 105 -0.49 8.95 -10.39
C LEU A 105 -0.54 8.71 -8.87
N LEU A 106 -1.13 7.61 -8.43
CA LEU A 106 -1.16 7.26 -7.01
C LEU A 106 0.27 7.11 -6.46
N ARG A 107 1.12 6.30 -7.10
CA ARG A 107 2.49 6.07 -6.63
C ARG A 107 3.33 7.34 -6.67
N LEU A 108 3.25 8.10 -7.76
CA LEU A 108 3.98 9.35 -7.90
C LEU A 108 3.50 10.39 -6.89
N GLY A 109 2.19 10.56 -6.74
CA GLY A 109 1.57 11.47 -5.77
C GLY A 109 1.99 11.13 -4.35
N GLN A 110 1.98 9.85 -3.96
CA GLN A 110 2.43 9.44 -2.63
C GLN A 110 3.91 9.76 -2.41
N ALA A 111 4.76 9.61 -3.43
CA ALA A 111 6.17 9.95 -3.34
C ALA A 111 6.44 11.45 -3.15
N VAL A 112 5.55 12.32 -3.67
CA VAL A 112 5.68 13.78 -3.57
C VAL A 112 4.74 14.43 -2.54
N HIS A 113 3.89 13.67 -1.85
CA HIS A 113 2.83 14.18 -0.97
C HIS A 113 3.36 15.25 0.01
N HIS A 114 4.47 14.94 0.68
CA HIS A 114 5.11 15.81 1.68
C HIS A 114 5.69 17.12 1.13
N ILE A 115 5.88 17.27 -0.19
CA ILE A 115 6.42 18.49 -0.82
C ILE A 115 5.43 19.20 -1.74
N THR A 116 4.26 18.64 -2.00
CA THR A 116 3.26 19.29 -2.86
C THR A 116 2.70 20.57 -2.25
N GLY A 117 2.68 20.67 -0.91
CA GLY A 117 1.94 21.69 -0.18
C GLY A 117 0.41 21.57 -0.30
N GLN A 118 -0.08 20.50 -0.92
CA GLN A 118 -1.50 20.21 -1.11
C GLN A 118 -1.99 19.25 -0.03
N SER A 119 -3.26 19.41 0.35
CA SER A 119 -3.97 18.38 1.13
C SER A 119 -4.24 17.12 0.28
N ALA A 120 -4.46 15.99 0.94
CA ALA A 120 -4.81 14.74 0.28
C ALA A 120 -6.03 14.88 -0.66
N ASP A 121 -7.05 15.64 -0.27
CA ASP A 121 -8.25 15.88 -1.09
C ASP A 121 -7.96 16.71 -2.34
N GLU A 122 -7.10 17.73 -2.23
CA GLU A 122 -6.66 18.53 -3.39
C GLU A 122 -5.82 17.71 -4.36
N MET A 123 -4.96 16.83 -3.84
CA MET A 123 -4.16 15.93 -4.67
C MET A 123 -5.03 14.93 -5.43
N VAL A 124 -6.01 14.30 -4.77
CA VAL A 124 -6.93 13.37 -5.43
C VAL A 124 -7.77 14.09 -6.49
N ARG A 125 -8.31 15.26 -6.16
CA ARG A 125 -9.04 16.10 -7.12
C ARG A 125 -8.20 16.42 -8.35
N SER A 126 -6.95 16.85 -8.16
CA SER A 126 -6.02 17.16 -9.24
C SER A 126 -5.80 15.94 -10.15
N ALA A 127 -5.57 14.77 -9.55
CA ALA A 127 -5.32 13.53 -10.28
C ALA A 127 -6.53 13.05 -11.09
N LEU A 128 -7.76 13.30 -10.61
CA LEU A 128 -8.99 12.91 -11.31
C LEU A 128 -9.39 13.92 -12.39
N GLU A 129 -9.31 15.22 -12.10
CA GLU A 129 -9.77 16.27 -12.99
C GLU A 129 -8.77 16.59 -14.10
N GLN A 130 -7.46 16.52 -13.81
CA GLN A 130 -6.39 16.91 -14.73
C GLN A 130 -5.21 15.92 -14.77
N PRO A 131 -5.45 14.62 -15.02
CA PRO A 131 -4.45 13.56 -14.84
C PRO A 131 -3.13 13.81 -15.58
N SER A 132 -3.17 14.26 -16.83
CA SER A 132 -1.94 14.52 -17.61
C SER A 132 -1.14 15.71 -17.08
N ALA A 133 -1.80 16.79 -16.66
CA ALA A 133 -1.14 17.96 -16.10
C ALA A 133 -0.55 17.64 -14.72
N THR A 134 -1.29 16.90 -13.90
CA THR A 134 -0.83 16.41 -12.60
C THR A 134 0.38 15.50 -12.72
N LEU A 135 0.38 14.57 -13.69
CA LEU A 135 1.51 13.67 -13.92
C LEU A 135 2.79 14.46 -14.25
N LEU A 136 2.69 15.48 -15.12
CA LEU A 136 3.83 16.34 -15.47
C LEU A 136 4.32 17.14 -14.26
N SER A 137 3.39 17.76 -13.51
CA SER A 137 3.70 18.56 -12.32
C SER A 137 4.40 17.74 -11.23
N TRP A 138 3.81 16.61 -10.85
CA TRP A 138 4.38 15.74 -9.81
C TRP A 138 5.68 15.09 -10.26
N SER A 139 5.86 14.79 -11.55
CA SER A 139 7.13 14.28 -12.09
C SER A 139 8.25 15.31 -11.96
N ALA A 140 7.95 16.59 -12.21
CA ALA A 140 8.90 17.67 -12.04
C ALA A 140 9.28 17.85 -10.55
N LEU A 141 8.29 17.80 -9.64
CA LEU A 141 8.52 17.85 -8.20
C LEU A 141 9.41 16.69 -7.73
N TYR A 142 9.08 15.45 -8.11
CA TYR A 142 9.85 14.27 -7.74
C TYR A 142 11.30 14.32 -8.22
N ARG A 143 11.54 14.78 -9.46
CA ARG A 143 12.90 14.97 -9.98
C ARG A 143 13.65 16.04 -9.20
N SER A 144 12.99 17.13 -8.82
CA SER A 144 13.61 18.20 -8.05
C SER A 144 14.02 17.74 -6.64
N SER A 145 13.21 16.91 -5.98
CA SER A 145 13.54 16.40 -4.64
C SER A 145 14.72 15.43 -4.64
N MET A 146 15.00 14.76 -5.77
CA MET A 146 16.17 13.88 -5.90
C MET A 146 17.48 14.63 -6.08
N LEU A 147 17.44 15.89 -6.54
CA LEU A 147 18.65 16.67 -6.81
C LEU A 147 19.25 17.33 -5.56
N PHE A 148 18.47 17.43 -4.48
CA PHE A 148 18.87 18.09 -3.23
C PHE A 148 19.04 17.11 -2.06
N ASN A 149 19.04 15.80 -2.33
CA ASN A 149 19.32 14.73 -1.36
C ASN A 149 20.75 14.18 -1.51
#